data_AF-A0A653CYP5-F1
#
_entry.id   AF-A0A653CYP5-F1
#
_cell.length_a   1.000
_cell.length_b   1.000
_cell.length_c   1.000
_cell.angle_alpha   90.00
_cell.angle_beta   90.00
_cell.angle_gamma   90.00
#
_symmetry.space_group_name_H-M   'P 1'
#
loop_
_entity.id
_entity.type
_entity.pdbx_description
1 polymer ?
#
loop_
_entity_poly.entity_id
_entity_poly.type
_entity_poly.pdbx_seq_one_letter_code
_entity_poly.pdbx_strand_id
1 'polypeptide(L)'
;MLSIICKPCNASFKSSHSSTHLSIFDNPDICKYCDRSFRDQLILDNHIMKKHPEFKASIRSKLYECSYCTYKTTVKRYLKSHMPIHS
;
A
#
# COMPACT_ATOMS: atom_id res chain seq x y z
N MET A 1 26.43 -12.94 -6.06
CA MET A 1 25.00 -12.61 -6.30
C MET A 1 24.95 -11.27 -7.00
N LEU A 2 24.23 -11.11 -8.12
CA LEU A 2 24.05 -9.80 -8.74
C LEU A 2 23.01 -8.98 -7.95
N SER A 3 23.39 -7.76 -7.58
CA SER A 3 22.50 -6.76 -6.98
C SER A 3 22.17 -5.69 -8.01
N ILE A 4 20.91 -5.26 -8.07
CA ILE A 4 20.44 -4.18 -8.93
C ILE A 4 20.27 -2.93 -8.08
N ILE A 5 20.89 -1.83 -8.53
CA ILE A 5 20.77 -0.52 -7.89
C ILE A 5 19.68 0.27 -8.60
N CYS A 6 18.65 0.67 -7.86
CA CYS A 6 17.62 1.56 -8.36
C CYS A 6 18.17 3.00 -8.39
N LYS A 7 18.30 3.60 -9.58
CA LYS A 7 18.83 4.97 -9.71
C LYS A 7 17.93 6.04 -9.07
N PRO A 8 16.60 6.01 -9.21
CA PRO A 8 15.71 6.99 -8.56
C PRO A 8 15.81 7.11 -7.03
N CYS A 9 16.11 6.03 -6.31
CA CYS A 9 16.17 6.04 -4.84
C CYS A 9 17.48 5.51 -4.24
N ASN A 10 18.46 5.21 -5.10
CA ASN A 10 19.78 4.67 -4.80
C ASN A 10 19.81 3.38 -3.94
N ALA A 11 18.69 2.67 -3.88
CA ALA A 11 18.56 1.44 -3.09
C ALA A 11 19.06 0.22 -3.88
N SER A 12 19.66 -0.74 -3.17
CA SER A 12 20.24 -1.97 -3.73
C SER A 12 19.39 -3.18 -3.39
N PHE A 13 19.05 -4.00 -4.39
CA PHE A 13 18.15 -5.14 -4.25
C PHE A 13 18.74 -6.39 -4.89
N LYS A 14 18.37 -7.58 -4.38
CA LYS A 14 18.60 -8.84 -5.10
C LYS A 14 17.76 -8.85 -6.37
N SER A 15 18.29 -9.42 -7.45
CA SER A 15 17.71 -9.35 -8.81
C SER A 15 16.20 -9.66 -8.90
N SER A 16 15.68 -10.62 -8.13
CA SER A 16 14.24 -10.98 -8.14
C SER A 16 13.29 -9.96 -7.50
N HIS A 17 13.80 -9.03 -6.69
CA HIS A 17 13.01 -7.94 -6.07
C HIS A 17 13.00 -6.65 -6.90
N SER A 18 13.81 -6.60 -7.97
CA SER A 18 14.04 -5.37 -8.75
C SER A 18 12.83 -4.98 -9.60
N SER A 19 12.13 -5.94 -10.21
CA SER A 19 11.01 -5.68 -11.12
C SER A 19 9.85 -4.96 -10.43
N THR A 20 9.42 -5.44 -9.25
CA THR A 20 8.36 -4.81 -8.45
C THR A 20 8.78 -3.46 -7.86
N HIS A 21 10.08 -3.25 -7.65
CA HIS A 21 10.58 -1.97 -7.15
C HIS A 21 10.61 -0.91 -8.25
N LEU A 22 11.06 -1.29 -9.45
CA LEU A 22 11.13 -0.41 -10.61
C LEU A 22 9.76 -0.02 -11.14
N SER A 23 8.75 -0.92 -11.04
CA SER A 23 7.39 -0.63 -11.51
C SER A 23 6.71 0.55 -10.81
N ILE A 24 7.17 0.91 -9.61
CA ILE A 24 6.68 2.10 -8.89
C ILE A 24 7.07 3.39 -9.63
N PHE A 25 8.19 3.39 -10.35
CA PHE A 25 8.69 4.56 -11.06
C PHE A 25 8.14 4.68 -12.48
N ASP A 26 7.71 3.57 -13.10
CA ASP A 26 7.20 3.59 -14.47
C ASP A 26 5.79 4.17 -14.56
N ASN A 27 4.90 3.83 -13.62
CA ASN A 27 3.53 4.36 -13.54
C ASN A 27 2.98 4.23 -12.10
N PRO A 28 3.34 5.14 -11.18
CA PRO A 28 2.80 5.08 -9.82
C PRO A 28 1.32 5.43 -9.78
N ASP A 29 0.59 4.77 -8.87
CA ASP A 29 -0.72 5.25 -8.43
C ASP A 29 -0.51 6.43 -7.47
N ILE A 30 -0.83 7.64 -7.93
CA ILE A 30 -0.64 8.88 -7.15
C ILE A 30 -1.95 9.24 -6.44
N CYS A 31 -1.84 9.60 -5.16
CA CYS A 31 -2.99 10.11 -4.43
C CYS A 31 -3.44 11.46 -5.03
N LYS A 32 -4.75 11.62 -5.23
CA LYS A 32 -5.31 12.88 -5.76
C LYS A 32 -5.42 13.98 -4.71
N TYR A 33 -5.22 13.62 -3.44
CA TYR A 33 -5.39 14.50 -2.28
C TYR A 33 -4.05 14.85 -1.61
N CYS A 34 -2.94 14.22 -2.04
CA CYS A 34 -1.57 14.58 -1.66
C CYS A 34 -0.55 13.99 -2.65
N ASP A 35 0.69 14.46 -2.63
CA ASP A 35 1.71 14.05 -3.62
C ASP A 35 2.38 12.68 -3.32
N ARG A 36 1.71 11.77 -2.61
CA ARG A 36 2.25 10.43 -2.34
C ARG A 36 1.94 9.47 -3.48
N SER A 37 2.96 8.75 -3.91
CA SER A 37 2.88 7.65 -4.86
C SER A 37 2.85 6.29 -4.17
N PHE A 38 2.15 5.34 -4.79
CA PHE A 38 2.02 3.98 -4.31
C PHE A 38 2.26 2.99 -5.46
N ARG A 39 2.66 1.78 -5.09
CA ARG A 39 2.96 0.70 -6.05
C ARG A 39 1.71 0.11 -6.73
N ASP A 40 0.54 0.30 -6.13
CA ASP A 40 -0.73 -0.25 -6.60
C ASP A 40 -1.93 0.49 -5.96
N GLN A 41 -3.08 0.41 -6.64
CA GLN A 41 -4.34 1.03 -6.24
C GLN A 41 -4.85 0.55 -4.88
N LEU A 42 -4.60 -0.71 -4.52
CA LEU A 42 -5.05 -1.29 -3.25
C LEU A 42 -4.39 -0.58 -2.05
N ILE A 43 -3.11 -0.29 -2.16
CA ILE A 43 -2.33 0.43 -1.16
C ILE A 43 -2.68 1.91 -1.16
N LEU A 44 -2.90 2.52 -2.33
CA LEU A 44 -3.41 3.88 -2.42
C LEU A 44 -4.77 4.03 -1.71
N ASP A 45 -5.71 3.10 -1.95
CA ASP A 45 -7.02 3.09 -1.28
C ASP A 45 -6.89 2.93 0.24
N ASN A 46 -5.96 2.07 0.70
CA ASN A 46 -5.66 1.95 2.13
C ASN A 46 -5.12 3.27 2.71
N HIS A 47 -4.30 3.98 1.94
CA HIS A 47 -3.78 5.28 2.32
C HIS A 47 -4.90 6.32 2.43
N ILE A 48 -5.77 6.44 1.42
CA ILE A 48 -6.93 7.34 1.43
C ILE A 48 -7.78 7.08 2.67
N MET A 49 -8.11 5.82 2.96
CA MET A 49 -8.92 5.48 4.12
C MET A 49 -8.34 5.97 5.46
N LYS A 50 -7.01 5.95 5.60
CA LYS A 50 -6.30 6.24 6.85
C LYS A 50 -5.88 7.69 6.99
N LYS A 51 -5.59 8.38 5.89
CA LYS A 51 -5.02 9.74 5.88
C LYS A 51 -5.95 10.79 5.31
N HIS A 52 -6.97 10.36 4.58
CA HIS A 52 -7.96 11.21 3.93
C HIS A 52 -9.38 10.66 4.21
N PRO A 53 -9.78 10.53 5.50
CA PRO A 53 -11.06 9.93 5.87
C PRO A 53 -12.28 10.63 5.24
N GLU A 54 -12.19 11.92 4.96
CA GLU A 54 -13.19 12.73 4.26
C GLU A 54 -13.44 12.26 2.82
N PHE A 55 -12.46 11.60 2.20
CA PHE A 55 -12.54 11.07 0.83
C PHE A 55 -12.72 9.55 0.77
N LYS A 56 -13.15 8.92 1.87
CA LYS A 56 -13.42 7.46 1.90
C LYS A 56 -14.40 6.99 0.82
N ALA A 57 -15.32 7.86 0.37
CA ALA A 57 -16.26 7.55 -0.69
C ALA A 57 -15.59 7.30 -2.06
N SER A 58 -14.35 7.77 -2.28
CA SER A 58 -13.62 7.51 -3.53
C SER A 58 -12.90 6.15 -3.55
N ILE A 59 -12.90 5.42 -2.43
CA ILE A 59 -12.27 4.10 -2.34
C ILE A 59 -13.10 3.09 -3.13
N ARG A 60 -12.43 2.38 -4.04
CA ARG A 60 -13.08 1.34 -4.87
C ARG A 60 -12.78 -0.06 -4.37
N SER A 61 -11.68 -0.21 -3.63
CA SER A 61 -11.27 -1.50 -3.06
C SER A 61 -12.24 -1.97 -1.98
N LYS A 62 -12.42 -3.29 -1.89
CA LYS A 62 -13.16 -3.93 -0.81
C LYS A 62 -12.54 -3.55 0.54
N LEU A 63 -13.39 -3.18 1.49
CA LEU A 63 -13.00 -2.97 2.88
C LEU A 63 -13.08 -4.29 3.66
N TYR A 64 -12.07 -4.52 4.48
CA TYR A 64 -11.99 -5.59 5.45
C TYR A 64 -12.10 -4.97 6.84
N GLU A 65 -13.13 -5.37 7.57
CA GLU A 65 -13.45 -4.83 8.89
C GLU A 65 -13.12 -5.88 9.96
N CYS A 66 -12.60 -5.42 11.09
CA CYS A 66 -12.44 -6.28 12.25
C CYS A 66 -13.79 -6.50 12.92
N SER A 67 -14.10 -7.74 13.28
CA SER A 67 -15.36 -8.08 13.98
C SER A 67 -15.39 -7.64 15.44
N TYR A 68 -14.23 -7.26 16.03
CA TYR A 68 -14.09 -6.97 17.46
C TYR A 68 -13.86 -5.49 17.78
N CYS A 69 -13.49 -4.68 16.78
CA CYS A 69 -13.22 -3.25 16.99
C CYS A 69 -13.45 -2.43 15.71
N THR A 70 -13.22 -1.13 15.78
CA THR A 70 -13.44 -0.20 14.66
C THR A 70 -12.36 -0.24 13.57
N TYR A 71 -11.39 -1.16 13.67
CA TYR A 71 -10.31 -1.28 12.69
C TYR A 71 -10.83 -1.71 11.31
N LYS A 72 -10.45 -0.95 10.28
CA LYS A 72 -10.73 -1.24 8.87
C LYS A 72 -9.48 -1.12 8.02
N THR A 73 -9.33 -1.98 7.02
CA THR A 73 -8.24 -1.95 6.04
C THR A 73 -8.74 -2.41 4.67
N THR A 74 -8.18 -1.89 3.56
CA THR A 74 -8.45 -2.44 2.23
C THR A 74 -7.56 -3.66 1.95
N VAL A 75 -6.55 -3.94 2.80
CA VAL A 75 -5.56 -5.00 2.59
C VAL A 75 -5.83 -6.19 3.52
N LYS A 76 -6.28 -7.32 2.96
CA LYS A 76 -6.62 -8.54 3.73
C LYS A 76 -5.51 -8.99 4.69
N ARG A 77 -4.24 -8.93 4.26
CA ARG A 77 -3.09 -9.31 5.10
C ARG A 77 -2.98 -8.45 6.36
N TYR A 78 -3.30 -7.17 6.28
CA TYR A 78 -3.27 -6.27 7.44
C TYR A 78 -4.36 -6.62 8.45
N LEU A 79 -5.56 -7.01 8.00
CA LEU A 79 -6.58 -7.51 8.91
C LEU A 79 -6.11 -8.80 9.60
N LYS A 80 -5.55 -9.75 8.84
CA LYS A 80 -5.01 -11.01 9.41
C LYS A 80 -3.94 -10.75 10.48
N SER A 81 -3.02 -9.83 10.23
CA SER A 81 -1.99 -9.44 11.18
C SER A 81 -2.52 -8.63 12.37
N HIS A 82 -3.70 -8.03 12.24
CA HIS A 82 -4.36 -7.31 13.33
C HIS A 82 -5.08 -8.24 14.30
N MET A 83 -5.68 -9.34 13.83
CA MET A 83 -6.48 -10.24 14.69
C MET A 83 -5.82 -10.71 16.00
N PRO A 84 -4.50 -10.95 16.10
CA PRO A 84 -3.86 -11.37 17.35
C PRO A 84 -3.98 -10.37 18.51
N ILE A 85 -4.36 -9.10 18.27
CA ILE A 85 -4.57 -8.14 19.36
C ILE A 85 -5.84 -8.43 20.17
N HIS A 86 -6.75 -9.24 19.64
CA HIS A 86 -8.03 -9.63 20.27
C HIS A 86 -7.99 -11.06 20.83
N SER A 87 -6.79 -11.64 20.96
CA SER A 87 -6.58 -12.97 21.55
C SER A 87 -6.31 -12.87 23.05
#